data_AF-A0A9D1U8I9-F1
#
_entry.id   AF-A0A9D1U8I9-F1
#
_cell.length_a   1.000
_cell.length_b   1.000
_cell.length_c   1.000
_cell.angle_alpha   90.00
_cell.angle_beta   90.00
_cell.angle_gamma   90.00
#
_symmetry.space_group_name_H-M   'P 1'
#
loop_
_entity.id
_entity.type
_entity.pdbx_description
1 polymer ?
#
loop_
_entity_poly.entity_id
_entity_poly.type
_entity_poly.pdbx_seq_one_letter_code
_entity_poly.pdbx_strand_id
1 'polypeptide(L)'
;MEMTKLTTVAATALAGFLISAAAGRWVVPALRRLHFGQTIREEGPAWHRKKQGTPVMGGLLFIGGSVLAFLLGIAASQFFLREKVLQSTPLTLTRLFGGLLMALCCGAIGFADDYIKAVKKRNLGLTARQKMFAQLLVALAYALSLFMADGTEVYVPFVGTVDFGLWFIPFCMFIVVAATNAVNLTDGIDGLCGTVSFVASLFFLIASGIVGYFGQGLLAAALAGAVAGFLVWNVHPAKVFMGDTGSLFLGGMLTALAFGINQPFLLVPVGIVYIVETLSVILQVVYFKLTHGKRLFKMSPLHHHFEMCGWSENKIVLVFSLVTLFGGLLAWYLLLAA
;
A
#
# COMPACT_ATOMS: atom_id res chain seq x y z
N MET A 1 18.13 6.92 18.51
CA MET A 1 17.63 8.09 17.75
C MET A 1 17.64 9.30 18.67
N GLU A 2 18.20 10.44 18.24
CA GLU A 2 18.16 11.69 19.04
C GLU A 2 16.70 12.09 19.34
N MET A 3 16.44 12.67 20.52
CA MET A 3 15.09 13.03 20.97
C MET A 3 14.35 13.90 19.94
N THR A 4 15.05 14.84 19.31
CA THR A 4 14.51 15.73 18.27
C THR A 4 14.04 14.96 17.02
N LYS A 5 14.81 13.98 16.55
CA LYS A 5 14.43 13.10 15.43
C LYS A 5 13.17 12.30 15.76
N LEU A 6 13.09 11.75 16.98
CA LEU A 6 11.89 11.04 17.45
C LEU A 6 10.66 11.96 17.47
N THR A 7 10.81 13.18 17.98
CA THR A 7 9.71 14.15 18.01
C THR A 7 9.26 14.56 16.60
N THR A 8 10.17 14.73 15.65
CA THR A 8 9.81 15.04 14.26
C THR A 8 9.05 13.89 13.62
N VAL A 9 9.50 12.64 13.79
CA VAL A 9 8.83 11.45 13.29
C VAL A 9 7.43 11.30 13.89
N ALA A 10 7.29 11.47 15.21
CA ALA A 10 5.99 11.42 15.88
C ALA A 10 5.05 12.54 15.42
N ALA A 11 5.57 13.76 15.26
CA ALA A 11 4.80 14.90 14.74
C ALA A 11 4.36 14.67 13.29
N THR A 12 5.20 14.07 12.44
CA THR A 12 4.85 13.68 11.07
C THR A 12 3.73 12.63 11.05
N ALA A 13 3.79 11.60 11.89
CA ALA A 13 2.70 10.63 12.02
C ALA A 13 1.40 11.28 12.49
N LEU A 14 1.47 12.13 13.52
CA LEU A 14 0.31 12.85 14.04
C LEU A 14 -0.29 13.79 12.99
N ALA A 15 0.55 14.51 12.23
CA ALA A 15 0.09 15.36 11.13
C ALA A 15 -0.63 14.54 10.05
N GLY A 16 -0.08 13.38 9.65
CA GLY A 16 -0.72 12.47 8.69
C GLY A 16 -2.11 12.03 9.16
N PHE A 17 -2.20 11.61 10.43
CA PHE A 17 -3.46 11.24 11.07
C PHE A 17 -4.48 12.37 11.05
N LEU A 18 -4.11 13.54 11.56
CA LEU A 18 -5.02 14.68 11.70
C LEU A 18 -5.49 15.17 10.32
N ILE A 19 -4.59 15.30 9.35
CA ILE A 19 -4.92 15.76 7.99
C ILE A 19 -5.89 14.77 7.32
N SER A 20 -5.59 13.47 7.33
CA SER A 20 -6.45 12.45 6.70
C SER A 20 -7.81 12.33 7.40
N ALA A 21 -7.83 12.29 8.74
CA ALA A 21 -9.07 12.19 9.51
C ALA A 21 -9.97 13.42 9.32
N ALA A 22 -9.40 14.63 9.36
CA ALA A 22 -10.13 15.87 9.15
C ALA A 22 -10.63 15.99 7.71
N ALA A 23 -9.80 15.63 6.72
CA ALA A 23 -10.15 15.69 5.30
C ALA A 23 -11.45 14.92 4.98
N GLY A 24 -11.73 13.84 5.71
CA GLY A 24 -12.95 13.05 5.54
C GLY A 24 -14.24 13.84 5.75
N ARG A 25 -14.21 14.90 6.58
CA ARG A 25 -15.37 15.76 6.80
C ARG A 25 -15.82 16.49 5.53
N TRP A 26 -14.89 16.79 4.62
CA TRP A 26 -15.19 17.49 3.36
C TRP A 26 -15.20 16.55 2.15
N VAL A 27 -14.24 15.62 2.08
CA VAL A 27 -14.07 14.71 0.94
C VAL A 27 -15.20 13.66 0.88
N VAL A 28 -15.59 13.06 2.00
CA VAL A 28 -16.65 12.01 1.99
C VAL A 28 -17.99 12.56 1.52
N PRO A 29 -18.48 13.72 2.01
CA PRO A 29 -19.69 14.34 1.45
C PRO A 29 -19.55 14.74 -0.02
N ALA A 30 -18.38 15.22 -0.45
CA ALA A 30 -18.14 15.60 -1.85
C ALA A 30 -18.23 14.38 -2.79
N LEU A 31 -17.57 13.27 -2.42
CA LEU A 31 -17.65 12.01 -3.17
C LEU A 31 -19.09 11.49 -3.26
N ARG A 32 -19.87 11.62 -2.18
CA ARG A 32 -21.28 11.24 -2.15
C ARG A 32 -22.13 12.10 -3.11
N ARG A 33 -21.92 13.43 -3.14
CA ARG A 33 -22.66 14.36 -4.04
C ARG A 33 -22.37 14.09 -5.52
N LEU A 34 -21.15 13.70 -5.83
CA LEU A 34 -20.72 13.41 -7.18
C LEU A 34 -21.19 12.01 -7.67
N HIS A 35 -21.98 11.28 -6.87
CA HIS A 35 -22.48 9.94 -7.18
C HIS A 35 -21.36 8.93 -7.50
N PHE A 36 -20.16 9.10 -6.92
CA PHE A 36 -19.10 8.09 -6.92
C PHE A 36 -19.45 6.93 -5.96
N GLY A 37 -20.69 6.44 -6.02
CA GLY A 37 -21.12 5.27 -5.26
C GLY A 37 -20.67 4.00 -5.96
N GLN A 38 -20.24 2.99 -5.20
CA GLN A 38 -19.89 1.70 -5.78
C GLN A 38 -21.15 1.05 -6.39
N THR A 39 -21.16 0.85 -7.71
CA THR A 39 -22.05 -0.12 -8.35
C THR A 39 -21.44 -1.50 -8.11
N ILE A 40 -22.23 -2.40 -7.52
CA ILE A 40 -21.74 -3.72 -7.10
C ILE A 40 -21.79 -4.67 -8.29
N ARG A 41 -20.78 -5.55 -8.40
CA ARG A 41 -20.75 -6.65 -9.38
C ARG A 41 -21.80 -7.70 -9.04
N GLU A 42 -22.55 -8.15 -10.03
CA GLU A 42 -23.48 -9.30 -9.87
C GLU A 42 -22.76 -10.59 -9.50
N GLU A 43 -21.49 -10.73 -9.92
CA GLU A 43 -20.62 -11.88 -9.67
C GLU A 43 -20.00 -11.88 -8.24
N GLY A 44 -20.18 -10.80 -7.47
CA GLY A 44 -19.64 -10.67 -6.11
C GLY A 44 -20.55 -11.28 -5.03
N PRO A 45 -20.10 -11.31 -3.77
CA PRO A 45 -20.90 -11.83 -2.66
C PRO A 45 -22.25 -11.11 -2.53
N ALA A 46 -23.35 -11.88 -2.50
CA ALA A 46 -24.70 -11.30 -2.51
C ALA A 46 -24.99 -10.40 -1.30
N TRP A 47 -24.32 -10.62 -0.15
CA TRP A 47 -24.49 -9.83 1.07
C TRP A 47 -23.82 -8.46 1.01
N HIS A 48 -22.87 -8.23 0.09
CA HIS A 48 -22.29 -6.91 -0.12
C HIS A 48 -23.29 -5.92 -0.74
N ARG A 49 -24.46 -6.36 -1.24
CA ARG A 49 -25.53 -5.47 -1.72
C ARG A 49 -25.94 -4.41 -0.71
N LYS A 50 -25.81 -4.67 0.60
CA LYS A 50 -26.07 -3.68 1.66
C LYS A 50 -25.08 -2.51 1.68
N LYS A 51 -23.91 -2.67 1.06
CA LYS A 51 -22.85 -1.65 0.94
C LYS A 51 -23.04 -0.74 -0.29
N GLN A 52 -24.10 -0.97 -1.08
CA GLN A 52 -24.41 -0.18 -2.27
C GLN A 52 -24.55 1.31 -1.94
N GLY A 53 -23.90 2.15 -2.74
CA GLY A 53 -23.96 3.62 -2.56
C GLY A 53 -22.94 4.18 -1.56
N THR A 54 -22.11 3.35 -0.92
CA THR A 54 -20.93 3.84 -0.19
C THR A 54 -19.95 4.48 -1.19
N PRO A 55 -19.47 5.70 -0.94
CA PRO A 55 -18.57 6.38 -1.86
C PRO A 55 -17.24 5.64 -2.00
N VAL A 56 -16.72 5.55 -3.22
CA VAL A 56 -15.36 5.05 -3.53
C VAL A 56 -14.37 6.21 -3.66
N MET A 57 -13.07 5.92 -3.81
CA MET A 57 -11.97 6.91 -3.91
C MET A 57 -11.59 7.59 -2.58
N GLY A 58 -11.88 6.94 -1.46
CA GLY A 58 -11.40 7.34 -0.14
C GLY A 58 -9.87 7.35 -0.02
N GLY A 59 -9.14 6.72 -0.96
CA GLY A 59 -7.70 6.81 -1.08
C GLY A 59 -7.16 8.25 -1.09
N LEU A 60 -7.94 9.19 -1.63
CA LEU A 60 -7.59 10.62 -1.65
C LEU A 60 -7.28 11.18 -0.25
N LEU A 61 -7.93 10.65 0.80
CA LEU A 61 -7.74 11.08 2.18
C LEU A 61 -6.31 10.83 2.67
N PHE A 62 -5.86 9.57 2.59
CA PHE A 62 -4.53 9.21 3.09
C PHE A 62 -3.42 9.51 2.10
N ILE A 63 -3.68 9.59 0.79
CA ILE A 63 -2.70 10.06 -0.19
C ILE A 63 -2.36 11.53 0.11
N GLY A 64 -3.37 12.40 0.18
CA GLY A 64 -3.15 13.81 0.53
C GLY A 64 -2.55 13.97 1.93
N GLY A 65 -3.07 13.23 2.91
CA GLY A 65 -2.56 13.25 4.28
C GLY A 65 -1.10 12.83 4.41
N SER A 66 -0.70 11.73 3.75
CA SER A 66 0.68 11.24 3.80
C SER A 66 1.65 12.16 3.06
N VAL A 67 1.29 12.66 1.87
CA VAL A 67 2.15 13.60 1.12
C VAL A 67 2.36 14.88 1.91
N LEU A 68 1.29 15.52 2.40
CA LEU A 68 1.39 16.77 3.13
C LEU A 68 2.18 16.59 4.44
N ALA A 69 1.90 15.54 5.20
CA ALA A 69 2.63 15.26 6.44
C ALA A 69 4.12 14.94 6.19
N PHE A 70 4.43 14.19 5.12
CA PHE A 70 5.80 13.93 4.71
C PHE A 70 6.54 15.22 4.33
N LEU A 71 5.93 16.09 3.52
CA LEU A 71 6.52 17.38 3.15
C LEU A 71 6.75 18.28 4.37
N LEU A 72 5.83 18.29 5.34
CA LEU A 72 6.02 18.99 6.61
C LEU A 72 7.18 18.38 7.43
N GLY A 73 7.30 17.06 7.45
CA GLY A 73 8.43 16.36 8.08
C GLY A 73 9.77 16.69 7.41
N ILE A 74 9.81 16.74 6.08
CA ILE A 74 10.98 17.17 5.32
C ILE A 74 11.32 18.62 5.66
N ALA A 75 10.35 19.55 5.63
CA ALA A 75 10.58 20.93 6.01
C ALA A 75 11.13 21.02 7.44
N ALA A 76 10.54 20.32 8.40
CA ALA A 76 11.03 20.29 9.78
C ALA A 76 12.47 19.76 9.88
N SER A 77 12.82 18.74 9.09
CA SER A 77 14.19 18.23 9.03
C SER A 77 15.18 19.27 8.48
N GLN A 78 14.77 20.12 7.54
CA GLN A 78 15.64 21.13 6.93
C GLN A 78 15.89 22.32 7.84
N PHE A 79 14.88 22.73 8.61
CA PHE A 79 14.93 23.94 9.44
C PHE A 79 15.35 23.68 10.89
N PHE A 80 14.96 22.55 11.47
CA PHE A 80 15.11 22.33 12.92
C PHE A 80 16.09 21.20 13.29
N LEU A 81 16.48 20.34 12.35
CA LEU A 81 17.38 19.23 12.63
C LEU A 81 18.78 19.47 12.06
N ARG A 82 19.78 18.86 12.71
CA ARG A 82 21.17 18.86 12.24
C ARG A 82 21.34 17.99 11.00
N GLU A 83 20.69 16.82 10.99
CA GLU A 83 20.66 15.93 9.83
C GLU A 83 19.60 16.39 8.84
N LYS A 84 20.04 16.84 7.68
CA LYS A 84 19.17 17.33 6.62
C LYS A 84 18.93 16.24 5.59
N VAL A 85 17.67 15.80 5.48
CA VAL A 85 17.27 14.75 4.51
C VAL A 85 17.70 15.09 3.08
N LEU A 86 17.57 16.34 2.65
CA LEU A 86 17.95 16.79 1.30
C LEU A 86 19.46 16.80 1.02
N GLN A 87 20.30 16.57 2.03
CA GLN A 87 21.76 16.42 1.87
C GLN A 87 22.20 14.95 1.77
N SER A 88 21.25 14.02 1.69
CA SER A 88 21.53 12.59 1.49
C SER A 88 22.11 12.29 0.10
N THR A 89 22.65 11.10 -0.10
CA THR A 89 23.19 10.66 -1.40
C THR A 89 22.11 10.70 -2.50
N PRO A 90 22.50 10.89 -3.77
CA PRO A 90 21.56 10.86 -4.90
C PRO A 90 20.69 9.59 -4.91
N LEU A 91 21.29 8.42 -4.68
CA LEU A 91 20.57 7.15 -4.57
C LEU A 91 19.51 7.16 -3.46
N THR A 92 19.83 7.70 -2.29
CA THR A 92 18.89 7.79 -1.16
C THR A 92 17.72 8.73 -1.48
N LEU A 93 17.99 9.85 -2.15
CA LEU A 93 16.96 10.78 -2.59
C LEU A 93 16.09 10.18 -3.70
N THR A 94 16.66 9.45 -4.64
CA THR A 94 15.91 8.73 -5.69
C THR A 94 15.03 7.64 -5.08
N ARG A 95 15.55 6.86 -4.11
CA ARG A 95 14.78 5.87 -3.34
C ARG A 95 13.59 6.52 -2.63
N LEU A 96 13.78 7.69 -2.03
CA LEU A 96 12.77 8.41 -1.27
C LEU A 96 11.72 9.09 -2.17
N PHE A 97 12.14 10.07 -2.98
CA PHE A 97 11.24 10.87 -3.80
C PHE A 97 10.77 10.13 -5.05
N GLY A 98 11.65 9.34 -5.68
CA GLY A 98 11.27 8.48 -6.80
C GLY A 98 10.29 7.39 -6.36
N GLY A 99 10.46 6.85 -5.14
CA GLY A 99 9.53 5.89 -4.55
C GLY A 99 8.16 6.52 -4.26
N LEU A 100 8.13 7.71 -3.65
CA LEU A 100 6.89 8.46 -3.45
C LEU A 100 6.20 8.79 -4.79
N LEU A 101 6.96 9.24 -5.79
CA LEU A 101 6.42 9.55 -7.12
C LEU A 101 5.84 8.30 -7.78
N MET A 102 6.54 7.16 -7.70
CA MET A 102 6.04 5.86 -8.18
C MET A 102 4.72 5.50 -7.52
N ALA A 103 4.62 5.62 -6.19
CA ALA A 103 3.37 5.37 -5.48
C ALA A 103 2.24 6.32 -5.88
N LEU A 104 2.54 7.62 -6.08
CA LEU A 104 1.58 8.60 -6.58
C LEU A 104 1.10 8.27 -7.99
N CYS A 105 1.98 7.83 -8.88
CA CYS A 105 1.61 7.36 -10.21
C CYS A 105 0.72 6.11 -10.15
N CYS A 106 1.02 5.15 -9.26
CA CYS A 106 0.12 4.00 -9.02
C CYS A 106 -1.26 4.45 -8.52
N GLY A 107 -1.30 5.40 -7.58
CA GLY A 107 -2.53 6.02 -7.12
C GLY A 107 -3.30 6.76 -8.23
N ALA A 108 -2.60 7.43 -9.14
CA ALA A 108 -3.19 8.11 -10.29
C ALA A 108 -3.80 7.13 -11.29
N ILE A 109 -3.18 5.97 -11.51
CA ILE A 109 -3.77 4.87 -12.31
C ILE A 109 -5.08 4.38 -11.65
N GLY A 110 -5.05 4.20 -10.33
CA GLY A 110 -6.23 3.81 -9.56
C GLY A 110 -7.34 4.86 -9.61
N PHE A 111 -6.97 6.13 -9.50
CA PHE A 111 -7.88 7.27 -9.65
C PHE A 111 -8.54 7.28 -11.02
N ALA A 112 -7.76 7.11 -12.09
CA ALA A 112 -8.30 7.04 -13.44
C ALA A 112 -9.31 5.88 -13.59
N ASP A 113 -9.01 4.73 -13.00
CA ASP A 113 -9.91 3.57 -13.02
C ASP A 113 -11.21 3.82 -12.28
N ASP A 114 -11.14 4.28 -11.02
CA ASP A 114 -12.30 4.61 -10.21
C ASP A 114 -13.14 5.75 -10.81
N TYR A 115 -12.45 6.76 -11.40
CA TYR A 115 -13.11 7.86 -12.07
C TYR A 115 -13.92 7.40 -13.28
N ILE A 116 -13.35 6.53 -14.12
CA ILE A 116 -14.06 5.94 -15.26
C ILE A 116 -15.26 5.11 -14.83
N LYS A 117 -15.12 4.29 -13.77
CA LYS A 117 -16.23 3.47 -13.22
C LYS A 117 -17.43 4.35 -12.85
N ALA A 118 -17.16 5.44 -12.14
CA ALA A 118 -18.22 6.31 -11.66
C ALA A 118 -18.83 7.21 -12.74
N VAL A 119 -18.03 7.85 -13.59
CA VAL A 119 -18.54 8.72 -14.67
C VAL A 119 -19.37 7.91 -15.66
N LYS A 120 -18.93 6.71 -16.02
CA LYS A 120 -19.65 5.83 -16.95
C LYS A 120 -20.77 5.02 -16.27
N LYS A 121 -21.01 5.21 -14.96
CA LYS A 121 -22.01 4.51 -14.16
C LYS A 121 -22.04 2.99 -14.39
N ARG A 122 -20.85 2.38 -14.51
CA ARG A 122 -20.70 0.95 -14.80
C ARG A 122 -19.58 0.35 -13.97
N ASN A 123 -19.63 -0.96 -13.76
CA ASN A 123 -18.65 -1.70 -12.95
C ASN A 123 -17.26 -1.84 -13.60
N LEU A 124 -17.10 -1.38 -14.85
CA LEU A 124 -15.89 -1.54 -15.65
C LEU A 124 -15.14 -0.20 -15.78
N GLY A 125 -14.00 -0.12 -15.09
CA GLY A 125 -13.01 0.95 -15.20
C GLY A 125 -12.10 0.77 -16.42
N LEU A 126 -10.79 0.85 -16.19
CA LEU A 126 -9.77 0.49 -17.18
C LEU A 126 -9.85 -1.01 -17.45
N THR A 127 -9.49 -1.43 -18.65
CA THR A 127 -9.30 -2.86 -18.92
C THR A 127 -8.09 -3.37 -18.14
N ALA A 128 -8.09 -4.66 -17.77
CA ALA A 128 -6.97 -5.28 -17.07
C ALA A 128 -5.64 -5.07 -17.82
N ARG A 129 -5.66 -5.10 -19.17
CA ARG A 129 -4.47 -4.84 -20.01
C ARG A 129 -4.00 -3.40 -19.93
N GLN A 130 -4.91 -2.41 -19.96
CA GLN A 130 -4.56 -1.00 -19.82
C GLN A 130 -3.97 -0.70 -18.45
N LYS A 131 -4.59 -1.22 -17.38
CA LYS A 131 -4.09 -1.05 -16.01
C LYS A 131 -2.71 -1.69 -15.84
N MET A 132 -2.52 -2.92 -16.30
CA MET A 132 -1.24 -3.62 -16.25
C MET A 132 -0.16 -2.89 -17.06
N PHE A 133 -0.47 -2.42 -18.27
CA PHE A 133 0.48 -1.66 -19.09
C PHE A 133 0.91 -0.36 -18.40
N ALA A 134 -0.03 0.39 -17.82
CA ALA A 134 0.29 1.61 -17.07
C ALA A 134 1.16 1.31 -15.83
N GLN A 135 0.85 0.25 -15.09
CA GLN A 135 1.67 -0.20 -13.95
C GLN A 135 3.09 -0.58 -14.39
N LEU A 136 3.24 -1.29 -15.52
CA LEU A 136 4.56 -1.65 -16.07
C LEU A 136 5.37 -0.42 -16.47
N LEU A 137 4.74 0.61 -17.06
CA LEU A 137 5.43 1.85 -17.41
C LEU A 137 5.93 2.61 -16.15
N VAL A 138 5.08 2.70 -15.13
CA VAL A 138 5.45 3.33 -13.85
C VAL A 138 6.57 2.55 -13.16
N ALA A 139 6.47 1.23 -13.16
CA ALA A 139 7.48 0.35 -12.58
C ALA A 139 8.82 0.43 -13.33
N LEU A 140 8.80 0.50 -14.66
CA LEU A 140 9.98 0.70 -15.50
C LEU A 140 10.63 2.06 -15.22
N ALA A 141 9.84 3.13 -15.13
CA ALA A 141 10.36 4.47 -14.84
C ALA A 141 11.06 4.54 -13.46
N TYR A 142 10.49 3.88 -12.45
CA TYR A 142 11.13 3.79 -11.12
C TYR A 142 12.38 2.91 -11.13
N ALA A 143 12.33 1.76 -11.81
CA ALA A 143 13.49 0.89 -11.94
C ALA A 143 14.66 1.57 -12.65
N LEU A 144 14.38 2.30 -13.74
CA LEU A 144 15.39 3.06 -14.48
C LEU A 144 15.95 4.22 -13.66
N SER A 145 15.13 4.92 -12.86
CA SER A 145 15.64 6.02 -12.02
C SER A 145 16.60 5.51 -10.94
N LEU A 146 16.30 4.36 -10.32
CA LEU A 146 17.22 3.69 -9.40
C LEU A 146 18.48 3.17 -10.09
N PHE A 147 18.33 2.57 -11.28
CA PHE A 147 19.48 2.10 -12.07
C PHE A 147 20.44 3.24 -12.44
N MET A 148 19.91 4.38 -12.88
CA MET A 148 20.69 5.58 -13.21
C MET A 148 21.32 6.26 -11.98
N ALA A 149 20.87 5.92 -10.78
CA ALA A 149 21.44 6.40 -9.52
C ALA A 149 22.37 5.36 -8.86
N ASP A 150 22.88 4.40 -9.64
CA ASP A 150 23.76 3.31 -9.20
C ASP A 150 23.13 2.41 -8.11
N GLY A 151 21.81 2.22 -8.18
CA GLY A 151 21.00 1.49 -7.20
C GLY A 151 20.76 0.01 -7.50
N THR A 152 21.69 -0.68 -8.15
CA THR A 152 21.52 -2.09 -8.58
C THR A 152 21.83 -3.12 -7.48
N GLU A 153 22.50 -2.69 -6.42
CA GLU A 153 22.79 -3.53 -5.25
C GLU A 153 21.55 -3.72 -4.38
N VAL A 154 21.20 -4.98 -4.14
CA VAL A 154 20.05 -5.38 -3.31
C VAL A 154 20.52 -6.23 -2.15
N TYR A 155 20.03 -5.93 -0.95
CA TYR A 155 20.26 -6.80 0.20
C TYR A 155 19.39 -8.05 0.11
N VAL A 156 20.02 -9.23 0.06
CA VAL A 156 19.36 -10.54 0.05
C VAL A 156 19.55 -11.19 1.42
N PRO A 157 18.46 -11.50 2.17
CA PRO A 157 18.56 -12.14 3.48
C PRO A 157 19.43 -13.40 3.45
N PHE A 158 20.32 -13.53 4.44
CA PHE A 158 21.31 -14.63 4.62
C PHE A 158 22.44 -14.70 3.58
N VAL A 159 22.38 -13.91 2.50
CA VAL A 159 23.42 -13.86 1.47
C VAL A 159 24.24 -12.57 1.58
N GLY A 160 23.60 -11.46 1.95
CA GLY A 160 24.20 -10.14 2.00
C GLY A 160 23.84 -9.30 0.77
N THR A 161 24.59 -8.22 0.55
CA THR A 161 24.39 -7.33 -0.60
C THR A 161 24.88 -7.98 -1.88
N VAL A 162 24.00 -8.06 -2.89
CA VAL A 162 24.29 -8.63 -4.20
C VAL A 162 24.00 -7.58 -5.26
N ASP A 163 24.93 -7.38 -6.20
CA ASP A 163 24.70 -6.54 -7.37
C ASP A 163 23.93 -7.32 -8.45
N PHE A 164 22.75 -6.83 -8.79
CA PHE A 164 21.88 -7.45 -9.80
C PHE A 164 22.21 -6.93 -11.22
N GLY A 165 23.00 -5.87 -11.36
CA GLY A 165 23.28 -5.22 -12.64
C GLY A 165 22.00 -4.96 -13.44
N LEU A 166 21.97 -5.38 -14.72
CA LEU A 166 20.80 -5.22 -15.58
C LEU A 166 19.56 -6.01 -15.12
N TRP A 167 19.72 -7.10 -14.36
CA TRP A 167 18.61 -7.88 -13.82
C TRP A 167 17.85 -7.14 -12.72
N PHE A 168 18.40 -6.06 -12.18
CA PHE A 168 17.72 -5.18 -11.24
C PHE A 168 16.42 -4.62 -11.83
N ILE A 169 16.41 -4.28 -13.13
CA ILE A 169 15.26 -3.66 -13.79
C ILE A 169 14.03 -4.59 -13.78
N PRO A 170 14.09 -5.80 -14.37
CA PRO A 170 12.94 -6.71 -14.33
C PRO A 170 12.58 -7.15 -12.91
N PHE A 171 13.55 -7.27 -12.00
CA PHE A 171 13.29 -7.57 -10.58
C PHE A 171 12.46 -6.47 -9.91
N CYS A 172 12.89 -5.21 -10.01
CA CYS A 172 12.18 -4.06 -9.46
C CYS A 172 10.77 -3.94 -10.06
N MET A 173 10.66 -4.09 -11.39
CA MET A 173 9.38 -4.05 -12.08
C MET A 173 8.41 -5.12 -11.56
N PHE A 174 8.90 -6.36 -11.38
CA PHE A 174 8.10 -7.45 -10.86
C PHE A 174 7.57 -7.13 -9.45
N ILE A 175 8.42 -6.65 -8.54
CA ILE A 175 8.01 -6.34 -7.16
C ILE A 175 6.97 -5.23 -7.13
N VAL A 176 7.14 -4.14 -7.89
CA VAL A 176 6.17 -3.04 -7.97
C VAL A 176 4.80 -3.53 -8.46
N VAL A 177 4.78 -4.27 -9.57
CA VAL A 177 3.53 -4.78 -10.14
C VAL A 177 2.87 -5.82 -9.22
N ALA A 178 3.66 -6.73 -8.64
CA ALA A 178 3.16 -7.74 -7.73
C ALA A 178 2.54 -7.12 -6.48
N ALA A 179 3.25 -6.21 -5.81
CA ALA A 179 2.79 -5.56 -4.58
C ALA A 179 1.54 -4.70 -4.82
N THR A 180 1.52 -3.89 -5.88
CA THR A 180 0.35 -3.04 -6.21
C THR A 180 -0.92 -3.85 -6.48
N ASN A 181 -0.81 -4.95 -7.23
CA ASN A 181 -1.95 -5.83 -7.48
C ASN A 181 -2.34 -6.65 -6.24
N ALA A 182 -1.37 -7.08 -5.42
CA ALA A 182 -1.64 -7.84 -4.20
C ALA A 182 -2.42 -7.02 -3.15
N VAL A 183 -2.03 -5.76 -2.96
CA VAL A 183 -2.74 -4.84 -2.08
C VAL A 183 -4.14 -4.51 -2.61
N ASN A 184 -4.29 -4.37 -3.94
CA ASN A 184 -5.60 -4.18 -4.58
C ASN A 184 -6.54 -5.37 -4.37
N LEU A 185 -6.05 -6.60 -4.48
CA LEU A 185 -6.86 -7.81 -4.24
C LEU A 185 -7.33 -7.94 -2.78
N THR A 186 -6.59 -7.35 -1.83
CA THR A 186 -6.92 -7.40 -0.39
C THR A 186 -7.99 -6.38 0.01
N ASP A 187 -8.27 -5.38 -0.83
CA ASP A 187 -9.30 -4.35 -0.58
C ASP A 187 -10.72 -4.85 -0.93
N GLY A 188 -11.22 -5.81 -0.14
CA GLY A 188 -12.56 -6.38 -0.30
C GLY A 188 -13.48 -6.29 0.92
N ILE A 189 -12.94 -5.96 2.09
CA ILE A 189 -13.67 -5.87 3.37
C ILE A 189 -13.37 -4.53 4.06
N ASP A 190 -14.37 -3.98 4.76
CA ASP A 190 -14.27 -2.72 5.51
C ASP A 190 -13.08 -2.77 6.48
N GLY A 191 -12.13 -1.85 6.32
CA GLY A 191 -10.97 -1.75 7.20
C GLY A 191 -9.86 -2.79 6.96
N LEU A 192 -10.05 -3.83 6.13
CA LEU A 192 -9.06 -4.90 5.96
C LEU A 192 -7.74 -4.38 5.36
N CYS A 193 -7.80 -3.86 4.13
CA CYS A 193 -6.59 -3.38 3.46
C CYS A 193 -5.95 -2.20 4.22
N GLY A 194 -6.76 -1.31 4.79
CA GLY A 194 -6.27 -0.19 5.60
C GLY A 194 -5.52 -0.62 6.87
N THR A 195 -6.07 -1.56 7.65
CA THR A 195 -5.44 -2.01 8.90
C THR A 195 -4.16 -2.82 8.66
N VAL A 196 -4.18 -3.75 7.68
CA VAL A 196 -2.98 -4.51 7.28
C VAL A 196 -1.88 -3.55 6.80
N SER A 197 -2.23 -2.53 6.00
CA SER A 197 -1.27 -1.54 5.51
C SER A 197 -0.76 -0.61 6.61
N PHE A 198 -1.58 -0.28 7.60
CA PHE A 198 -1.15 0.45 8.78
C PHE A 198 -0.08 -0.33 9.56
N VAL A 199 -0.30 -1.61 9.84
CA VAL A 199 0.68 -2.47 10.53
C VAL A 199 1.97 -2.60 9.71
N ALA A 200 1.87 -2.81 8.40
CA ALA A 200 3.03 -2.86 7.51
C ALA A 200 3.82 -1.54 7.49
N SER A 201 3.13 -0.40 7.54
CA SER A 201 3.75 0.93 7.57
C SER A 201 4.47 1.19 8.90
N LEU A 202 3.91 0.72 10.02
CA LEU A 202 4.58 0.77 11.32
C LEU A 202 5.85 -0.09 11.33
N PHE A 203 5.84 -1.26 10.70
CA PHE A 203 7.07 -2.05 10.54
C PHE A 203 8.15 -1.25 9.81
N PHE A 204 7.83 -0.70 8.63
CA PHE A 204 8.81 0.05 7.85
C PHE A 204 9.28 1.33 8.57
N LEU A 205 8.43 1.97 9.36
CA LEU A 205 8.81 3.08 10.23
C LEU A 205 9.93 2.67 11.20
N ILE A 206 9.75 1.56 11.92
CA ILE A 206 10.74 1.11 12.89
C ILE A 206 12.00 0.60 12.17
N ALA A 207 11.83 -0.14 11.07
CA ALA A 207 12.93 -0.63 10.23
C ALA A 207 13.81 0.53 9.76
N SER A 208 13.24 1.56 9.14
CA SER A 208 13.97 2.76 8.69
C SER A 208 14.76 3.43 9.81
N GLY A 209 14.23 3.42 11.04
CA GLY A 209 14.93 3.95 12.22
C GLY A 209 16.17 3.12 12.61
N ILE A 210 16.13 1.80 12.46
CA ILE A 210 17.27 0.91 12.75
C ILE A 210 18.36 1.06 11.71
N VAL A 211 17.99 0.99 10.42
CA VAL A 211 18.97 1.07 9.33
C VAL A 211 19.45 2.49 9.06
N GLY A 212 18.90 3.49 9.74
CA GLY A 212 19.37 4.87 9.67
C GLY A 212 18.86 5.68 8.48
N TYR A 213 17.83 5.23 7.76
CA TYR A 213 17.21 5.99 6.68
C TYR A 213 16.13 6.93 7.21
N PHE A 214 16.54 8.05 7.80
CA PHE A 214 15.63 9.00 8.45
C PHE A 214 14.51 9.52 7.53
N GLY A 215 14.84 9.86 6.28
CA GLY A 215 13.84 10.29 5.29
C GLY A 215 12.76 9.23 5.02
N GLN A 216 13.13 7.96 4.99
CA GLN A 216 12.17 6.85 4.84
C GLN A 216 11.34 6.66 6.10
N GLY A 217 11.93 6.88 7.28
CA GLY A 217 11.19 6.91 8.55
C GLY A 217 10.11 7.99 8.56
N LEU A 218 10.40 9.19 8.06
CA LEU A 218 9.38 10.25 7.91
C LEU A 218 8.27 9.85 6.94
N LEU A 219 8.62 9.22 5.82
CA LEU A 219 7.65 8.76 4.83
C LEU A 219 6.74 7.66 5.40
N ALA A 220 7.31 6.67 6.09
CA ALA A 220 6.57 5.60 6.75
C ALA A 220 5.68 6.12 7.88
N ALA A 221 6.16 7.08 8.69
CA ALA A 221 5.38 7.74 9.72
C ALA A 221 4.19 8.49 9.14
N ALA A 222 4.41 9.27 8.08
CA ALA A 222 3.35 10.01 7.39
C ALA A 222 2.29 9.06 6.83
N LEU A 223 2.70 7.95 6.22
CA LEU A 223 1.81 6.91 5.70
C LEU A 223 1.01 6.24 6.83
N ALA A 224 1.68 5.76 7.87
CA ALA A 224 1.02 5.10 9.00
C ALA A 224 -0.01 6.02 9.65
N GLY A 225 0.36 7.27 9.91
CA GLY A 225 -0.55 8.29 10.42
C GLY A 225 -1.75 8.50 9.51
N ALA A 226 -1.51 8.76 8.22
CA ALA A 226 -2.57 9.04 7.26
C ALA A 226 -3.54 7.87 7.05
N VAL A 227 -3.04 6.63 7.02
CA VAL A 227 -3.86 5.42 6.96
C VAL A 227 -4.68 5.25 8.24
N ALA A 228 -4.11 5.49 9.42
CA ALA A 228 -4.87 5.50 10.68
C ALA A 228 -5.98 6.56 10.68
N GLY A 229 -5.71 7.76 10.13
CA GLY A 229 -6.73 8.79 9.97
C GLY A 229 -7.85 8.41 8.98
N PHE A 230 -7.51 7.67 7.92
CA PHE A 230 -8.48 7.12 6.97
C PHE A 230 -9.37 6.05 7.62
N LEU A 231 -8.79 5.20 8.49
CA LEU A 231 -9.53 4.13 9.16
C LEU A 231 -10.70 4.64 10.01
N VAL A 232 -10.65 5.88 10.52
CA VAL A 232 -11.79 6.56 11.18
C VAL A 232 -13.05 6.60 10.29
N TRP A 233 -12.88 6.55 8.98
CA TRP A 233 -13.95 6.59 7.99
C TRP A 233 -14.21 5.22 7.31
N ASN A 234 -13.31 4.25 7.46
CA ASN A 234 -13.34 3.00 6.70
C ASN A 234 -13.55 1.75 7.55
N VAL A 235 -13.29 1.79 8.87
CA VAL A 235 -13.63 0.68 9.78
C VAL A 235 -15.12 0.39 9.72
N HIS A 236 -15.48 -0.89 9.80
CA HIS A 236 -16.85 -1.35 9.69
C HIS A 236 -17.80 -0.68 10.70
N PRO A 237 -18.97 -0.17 10.28
CA PRO A 237 -19.43 -0.03 8.88
C PRO A 237 -18.76 1.13 8.14
N ALA A 238 -18.18 0.85 6.96
CA ALA A 238 -17.42 1.85 6.19
C ALA A 238 -18.31 3.02 5.70
N LYS A 239 -17.80 4.25 5.84
CA LYS A 239 -18.41 5.47 5.28
C LYS A 239 -17.85 5.82 3.90
N VAL A 240 -16.67 5.28 3.57
CA VAL A 240 -15.99 5.46 2.29
C VAL A 240 -15.05 4.26 2.05
N PHE A 241 -14.95 3.80 0.80
CA PHE A 241 -14.00 2.78 0.36
C PHE A 241 -12.77 3.42 -0.27
N MET A 242 -11.59 2.83 -0.08
CA MET A 242 -10.36 3.42 -0.63
C MET A 242 -10.34 3.39 -2.16
N GLY A 243 -10.91 2.34 -2.76
CA GLY A 243 -10.94 2.14 -4.21
C GLY A 243 -9.58 1.73 -4.76
N ASP A 244 -9.51 1.61 -6.09
CA ASP A 244 -8.24 1.33 -6.77
C ASP A 244 -7.25 2.49 -6.56
N THR A 245 -7.76 3.72 -6.42
CA THR A 245 -7.00 4.92 -6.06
C THR A 245 -6.11 4.68 -4.84
N GLY A 246 -6.70 4.20 -3.75
CA GLY A 246 -5.99 4.00 -2.50
C GLY A 246 -5.15 2.72 -2.49
N SER A 247 -5.70 1.61 -2.95
CA SER A 247 -5.04 0.32 -2.85
C SER A 247 -3.80 0.20 -3.76
N LEU A 248 -3.83 0.76 -4.98
CA LEU A 248 -2.64 0.82 -5.84
C LEU A 248 -1.57 1.75 -5.27
N PHE A 249 -1.96 2.89 -4.69
CA PHE A 249 -1.02 3.76 -3.99
C PHE A 249 -0.36 3.04 -2.80
N LEU A 250 -1.13 2.32 -1.99
CA LEU A 250 -0.59 1.60 -0.81
C LEU A 250 0.43 0.53 -1.22
N GLY A 251 0.15 -0.26 -2.25
CA GLY A 251 1.13 -1.23 -2.75
C GLY A 251 2.39 -0.56 -3.32
N GLY A 252 2.24 0.58 -3.99
CA GLY A 252 3.36 1.41 -4.43
C GLY A 252 4.18 1.97 -3.27
N MET A 253 3.51 2.49 -2.23
CA MET A 253 4.15 3.03 -1.03
C MET A 253 4.91 1.98 -0.23
N LEU A 254 4.32 0.80 0.01
CA LEU A 254 5.02 -0.28 0.71
C LEU A 254 6.26 -0.72 -0.09
N THR A 255 6.16 -0.76 -1.42
CA THR A 255 7.30 -1.02 -2.31
C THR A 255 8.36 0.07 -2.20
N ALA A 256 7.95 1.34 -2.22
CA ALA A 256 8.83 2.50 -2.06
C ALA A 256 9.56 2.49 -0.72
N LEU A 257 8.89 2.09 0.37
CA LEU A 257 9.51 1.96 1.69
C LEU A 257 10.55 0.84 1.72
N ALA A 258 10.24 -0.32 1.13
CA ALA A 258 11.13 -1.48 1.11
C ALA A 258 12.39 -1.25 0.26
N PHE A 259 12.25 -0.78 -0.97
CA PHE A 259 13.39 -0.33 -1.79
C PHE A 259 14.08 0.88 -1.16
N GLY A 260 13.31 1.69 -0.44
CA GLY A 260 13.75 2.87 0.29
C GLY A 260 14.90 2.60 1.25
N ILE A 261 14.82 1.48 1.96
CA ILE A 261 15.81 1.00 2.91
C ILE A 261 16.73 -0.09 2.34
N ASN A 262 16.71 -0.30 1.03
CA ASN A 262 17.40 -1.37 0.31
C ASN A 262 17.07 -2.81 0.77
N GLN A 263 15.84 -3.04 1.23
CA GLN A 263 15.39 -4.34 1.77
C GLN A 263 14.08 -4.80 1.11
N PRO A 264 14.02 -4.95 -0.24
CA PRO A 264 12.79 -5.31 -0.94
C PRO A 264 12.24 -6.69 -0.53
N PHE A 265 13.10 -7.61 -0.08
CA PHE A 265 12.68 -8.94 0.37
C PHE A 265 11.86 -8.93 1.66
N LEU A 266 11.93 -7.86 2.46
CA LEU A 266 11.08 -7.72 3.65
C LEU A 266 9.59 -7.60 3.31
N LEU A 267 9.25 -7.26 2.06
CA LEU A 267 7.86 -7.30 1.59
C LEU A 267 7.25 -8.70 1.65
N VAL A 268 8.06 -9.77 1.60
CA VAL A 268 7.55 -11.14 1.68
C VAL A 268 6.94 -11.43 3.06
N PRO A 269 7.69 -11.33 4.17
CA PRO A 269 7.12 -11.54 5.51
C PRO A 269 6.14 -10.42 5.91
N VAL A 270 6.44 -9.14 5.62
CA VAL A 270 5.54 -8.02 5.99
C VAL A 270 4.23 -8.08 5.21
N GLY A 271 4.30 -8.44 3.93
CA GLY A 271 3.15 -8.53 3.03
C GLY A 271 2.50 -9.90 2.98
N ILE A 272 2.71 -10.75 3.99
CA ILE A 272 2.23 -12.14 4.00
C ILE A 272 0.73 -12.26 3.70
N VAL A 273 -0.09 -11.36 4.23
CA VAL A 273 -1.54 -11.33 3.94
C VAL A 273 -1.79 -11.03 2.46
N TYR A 274 -1.16 -9.99 1.89
CA TYR A 274 -1.32 -9.65 0.47
C TYR A 274 -0.89 -10.80 -0.44
N ILE A 275 0.19 -11.50 -0.07
CA ILE A 275 0.71 -12.63 -0.82
C ILE A 275 -0.26 -13.80 -0.75
N VAL A 276 -0.74 -14.18 0.44
CA VAL A 276 -1.69 -15.29 0.60
C VAL A 276 -3.01 -14.99 -0.11
N GLU A 277 -3.49 -13.75 -0.04
CA GLU A 277 -4.66 -13.28 -0.80
C GLU A 277 -4.46 -13.45 -2.31
N THR A 278 -3.33 -13.00 -2.84
CA THR A 278 -3.00 -13.13 -4.27
C THR A 278 -2.84 -14.59 -4.69
N LEU A 279 -2.10 -15.38 -3.91
CA LEU A 279 -1.92 -16.81 -4.15
C LEU A 279 -3.26 -17.55 -4.12
N SER A 280 -4.18 -17.18 -3.23
CA SER A 280 -5.51 -17.79 -3.20
C SER A 280 -6.27 -17.58 -4.52
N VAL A 281 -6.15 -16.40 -5.13
CA VAL A 281 -6.76 -16.09 -6.44
C VAL A 281 -6.08 -16.89 -7.55
N ILE A 282 -4.74 -16.92 -7.59
CA ILE A 282 -3.98 -17.66 -8.60
C ILE A 282 -4.33 -19.15 -8.53
N LEU A 283 -4.26 -19.75 -7.34
CA LEU A 283 -4.58 -21.15 -7.10
C LEU A 283 -6.03 -21.47 -7.46
N GLN A 284 -6.98 -20.60 -7.09
CA GLN A 284 -8.39 -20.78 -7.44
C GLN A 284 -8.60 -20.80 -8.96
N VAL A 285 -8.04 -19.83 -9.68
CA VAL A 285 -8.19 -19.73 -11.15
C VAL A 285 -7.55 -20.92 -11.86
N VAL A 286 -6.34 -21.31 -11.45
CA VAL A 286 -5.65 -22.47 -12.01
C VAL A 286 -6.43 -23.75 -11.74
N TYR A 287 -6.85 -23.99 -10.50
CA TYR A 287 -7.61 -25.19 -10.13
C TYR A 287 -8.96 -25.26 -10.85
N PHE A 288 -9.70 -24.16 -10.96
CA PHE A 288 -10.97 -24.12 -11.68
C PHE A 288 -10.83 -24.49 -13.15
N LYS A 289 -9.77 -24.01 -13.80
CA LYS A 289 -9.45 -24.34 -15.20
C LYS A 289 -9.03 -25.80 -15.36
N LEU A 290 -8.15 -26.30 -14.49
CA LEU A 290 -7.64 -27.68 -14.56
C LEU A 290 -8.71 -28.73 -14.25
N THR A 291 -9.68 -28.40 -13.39
CA THR A 291 -10.74 -29.33 -12.97
C THR A 291 -12.05 -29.12 -13.74
N HIS A 292 -12.06 -28.24 -14.74
CA HIS A 292 -13.23 -27.89 -15.53
C HIS A 292 -14.47 -27.48 -14.69
N GLY A 293 -14.23 -26.75 -13.59
CA GLY A 293 -15.32 -26.13 -12.82
C GLY A 293 -15.32 -26.38 -11.31
N LYS A 294 -14.40 -27.18 -10.75
CA LYS A 294 -14.32 -27.34 -9.29
C LYS A 294 -13.63 -26.13 -8.65
N ARG A 295 -14.07 -25.75 -7.46
CA ARG A 295 -13.51 -24.64 -6.68
C ARG A 295 -12.60 -25.18 -5.58
N LEU A 296 -11.41 -24.58 -5.39
CA LEU A 296 -10.47 -24.97 -4.33
C LEU A 296 -10.91 -24.36 -2.99
N PHE A 297 -11.06 -23.04 -2.99
CA PHE A 297 -11.68 -22.27 -1.92
C PHE A 297 -13.15 -22.04 -2.25
N LYS A 298 -13.99 -21.98 -1.20
CA LYS A 298 -15.39 -21.55 -1.28
C LYS A 298 -15.57 -20.31 -2.19
N MET A 299 -14.72 -19.30 -2.00
CA MET A 299 -14.59 -18.09 -2.83
C MET A 299 -13.15 -17.57 -2.73
N SER A 300 -12.67 -16.84 -3.75
CA SER A 300 -11.39 -16.14 -3.72
C SER A 300 -11.61 -14.64 -3.97
N PRO A 301 -10.87 -13.73 -3.32
CA PRO A 301 -9.72 -13.96 -2.44
C PRO A 301 -10.06 -14.61 -1.09
N LEU A 302 -9.03 -14.93 -0.28
CA LEU A 302 -9.16 -15.76 0.92
C LEU A 302 -10.06 -15.14 1.99
N HIS A 303 -10.14 -13.82 2.09
CA HIS A 303 -11.08 -13.17 3.01
C HIS A 303 -12.55 -13.55 2.71
N HIS A 304 -12.96 -13.65 1.44
CA HIS A 304 -14.31 -14.10 1.07
C HIS A 304 -14.54 -15.59 1.38
N HIS A 305 -13.48 -16.41 1.30
CA HIS A 305 -13.56 -17.80 1.78
C HIS A 305 -13.96 -17.84 3.26
N PHE A 306 -13.34 -17.02 4.10
CA PHE A 306 -13.65 -16.96 5.53
C PHE A 306 -15.03 -16.38 5.81
N GLU A 307 -15.50 -15.39 5.05
CA GLU A 307 -16.90 -14.92 5.12
C GLU A 307 -17.88 -16.07 4.85
N MET A 308 -17.62 -16.90 3.82
CA MET A 308 -18.43 -18.09 3.51
C MET A 308 -18.25 -19.25 4.51
N CYS A 309 -17.30 -19.13 5.43
CA CYS A 309 -17.14 -19.99 6.59
C CYS A 309 -17.82 -19.41 7.86
N GLY A 310 -18.55 -18.30 7.72
CA GLY A 310 -19.32 -17.69 8.82
C GLY A 310 -18.52 -16.75 9.71
N TRP A 311 -17.32 -16.32 9.29
CA TRP A 311 -16.56 -15.31 10.03
C TRP A 311 -17.15 -13.93 9.79
N SER A 312 -17.20 -13.11 10.84
CA SER A 312 -17.55 -11.69 10.70
C SER A 312 -16.40 -10.90 10.06
N GLU A 313 -16.73 -9.80 9.38
CA GLU A 313 -15.74 -8.89 8.77
C GLU A 313 -14.69 -8.45 9.81
N ASN A 314 -15.14 -8.02 10.99
CA ASN A 314 -14.23 -7.62 12.09
C ASN A 314 -13.29 -8.74 12.54
N LYS A 315 -13.75 -10.00 12.56
CA LYS A 315 -12.90 -11.15 12.90
C LYS A 315 -11.82 -11.37 11.83
N ILE A 316 -12.18 -11.25 10.55
CA ILE A 316 -11.22 -11.39 9.44
C ILE A 316 -10.16 -10.27 9.53
N VAL A 317 -10.61 -9.02 9.68
CA VAL A 317 -9.73 -7.85 9.83
C VAL A 317 -8.74 -8.03 11.00
N LEU A 318 -9.24 -8.46 12.16
CA LEU A 318 -8.41 -8.72 13.34
C LEU A 318 -7.37 -9.82 13.09
N VAL A 319 -7.81 -10.98 12.59
CA VAL A 319 -6.92 -12.13 12.36
C VAL A 319 -5.86 -11.79 11.31
N PHE A 320 -6.25 -11.14 10.21
CA PHE A 320 -5.32 -10.77 9.15
C PHE A 320 -4.31 -9.73 9.66
N SER A 321 -4.75 -8.76 10.47
CA SER A 321 -3.84 -7.81 11.11
C SER A 321 -2.83 -8.48 12.05
N LEU A 322 -3.25 -9.50 12.82
CA LEU A 322 -2.37 -10.28 13.69
C LEU A 322 -1.36 -11.12 12.88
N VAL A 323 -1.78 -11.69 11.75
CA VAL A 323 -0.89 -12.40 10.84
C VAL A 323 0.13 -11.45 10.22
N THR A 324 -0.28 -10.24 9.82
CA THR A 324 0.65 -9.19 9.35
C THR A 324 1.63 -8.77 10.44
N LEU A 325 1.17 -8.63 11.69
CA LEU A 325 2.04 -8.31 12.82
C LEU A 325 3.09 -9.41 13.04
N PHE A 326 2.67 -10.68 13.01
CA PHE A 326 3.59 -11.82 13.07
C PHE A 326 4.58 -11.82 11.90
N GLY A 327 4.12 -11.55 10.68
CA GLY A 327 4.96 -11.34 9.52
C GLY A 327 5.98 -10.21 9.72
N GLY A 328 5.58 -9.10 10.32
CA GLY A 328 6.47 -8.01 10.73
C GLY A 328 7.54 -8.44 11.75
N LEU A 329 7.21 -9.32 12.70
CA LEU A 329 8.19 -9.88 13.65
C LEU A 329 9.19 -10.83 12.97
N LEU A 330 8.75 -11.60 11.96
CA LEU A 330 9.66 -12.41 11.15
C LEU A 330 10.57 -11.51 10.31
N ALA A 331 10.01 -10.47 9.69
CA ALA A 331 10.76 -9.48 8.92
C ALA A 331 11.79 -8.75 9.80
N TRP A 332 11.44 -8.49 11.06
CA TRP A 332 12.34 -7.92 12.05
C TRP A 332 13.55 -8.80 12.31
N TYR A 333 13.32 -10.11 12.50
CA TYR A 333 14.41 -11.07 12.65
C TYR A 333 15.34 -11.07 11.43
N LEU A 334 14.78 -11.04 10.21
CA LEU A 334 15.58 -10.95 8.98
C LEU A 334 16.38 -9.65 8.90
N LEU A 335 15.81 -8.52 9.33
CA LEU A 335 16.48 -7.23 9.33
C LEU A 335 17.63 -7.16 10.34
N LEU A 336 17.52 -7.83 11.49
CA LEU A 336 18.58 -7.85 12.50
C LEU A 336 19.65 -8.91 12.24
N ALA A 337 19.31 -9.96 11.50
CA ALA A 337 20.26 -10.95 11.01
C ALA A 337 21.08 -10.43 9.82
N ALA A 338 20.86 -9.17 9.42
CA ALA A 338 21.35 -8.61 8.18
C ALA A 338 22.76 -8.02 8.25
#